data_AF-A0A3E3HVA4-F1
#
_entry.id   AF-A0A3E3HVA4-F1
#
_cell.length_a   1.000
_cell.length_b   1.000
_cell.length_c   1.000
_cell.angle_alpha   90.00
_cell.angle_beta   90.00
_cell.angle_gamma   90.00
#
_symmetry.space_group_name_H-M   'P 1'
#
loop_
_entity.id
_entity.type
_entity.pdbx_description
1 polymer ?
#
loop_
_entity_poly.entity_id
_entity_poly.type
_entity_poly.pdbx_seq_one_letter_code
_entity_poly.pdbx_strand_id
1 'polypeptide(L)' 'MKIIWELFTDVWHLARKYEFRKLTDAEWEQFKARGEELLVKYRKHGSDVEMLYRDIFRAVQAYYDRSVE' A
#
# COMPACT_ATOMS: atom_id res chain seq x y z
N MET A 1 14.49 -2.54 -12.61
CA MET A 1 13.12 -2.94 -13.01
C MET A 1 12.46 -3.95 -12.08
N LYS A 2 13.10 -5.08 -11.73
CA LYS A 2 12.50 -6.12 -10.86
C LYS A 2 11.87 -5.58 -9.56
N ILE A 3 12.58 -4.70 -8.85
CA ILE A 3 12.09 -4.11 -7.59
C ILE A 3 10.82 -3.27 -7.76
N ILE A 4 10.68 -2.58 -8.89
CA ILE A 4 9.49 -1.77 -9.20
C ILE A 4 8.30 -2.69 -9.44
N TRP A 5 8.49 -3.78 -10.20
CA TRP A 5 7.43 -4.76 -10.42
C TRP A 5 6.99 -5.45 -9.13
N GLU A 6 7.94 -5.83 -8.26
CA GLU A 6 7.64 -6.37 -6.93
C GLU A 6 6.86 -5.37 -6.07
N LEU A 7 7.21 -4.08 -6.11
CA LEU A 7 6.50 -3.02 -5.41
C LEU A 7 5.03 -2.93 -5.83
N PHE A 8 4.76 -2.84 -7.12
CA PHE A 8 3.38 -2.83 -7.62
C PHE A 8 2.62 -4.09 -7.21
N THR A 9 3.28 -5.24 -7.29
CA THR A 9 2.69 -6.54 -6.95
C THR A 9 2.34 -6.64 -5.47
N ASP A 10 3.22 -6.19 -4.57
CA ASP A 10 2.99 -6.23 -3.12
C ASP A 10 1.85 -5.29 -2.71
N VAL A 11 1.80 -4.07 -3.27
CA VAL A 11 0.69 -3.15 -3.01
C VAL A 11 -0.63 -3.69 -3.57
N TRP A 12 -0.61 -4.29 -4.77
CA TRP A 12 -1.78 -4.93 -5.35
C TRP A 12 -2.30 -6.09 -4.50
N HIS A 13 -1.42 -6.98 -4.02
CA HIS A 13 -1.79 -8.07 -3.14
C HIS A 13 -2.32 -7.57 -1.79
N LEU A 14 -1.74 -6.51 -1.24
CA LEU A 14 -2.25 -5.88 -0.03
C LEU A 14 -3.67 -5.37 -0.24
N ALA A 15 -3.94 -4.63 -1.33
CA ALA A 15 -5.28 -4.14 -1.63
C ALA A 15 -6.27 -5.29 -1.91
N ARG A 16 -5.86 -6.29 -2.70
CA ARG A 16 -6.69 -7.44 -3.06
C ARG A 16 -7.12 -8.27 -1.86
N LYS A 17 -6.29 -8.36 -0.81
CA LYS A 17 -6.64 -9.05 0.45
C LYS A 17 -7.92 -8.52 1.07
N TYR A 18 -8.22 -7.25 0.84
CA TYR A 18 -9.43 -6.59 1.31
C TYR A 18 -10.49 -6.43 0.22
N GLU A 19 -10.38 -7.19 -0.88
CA GLU A 19 -11.38 -7.28 -1.95
C GLU A 19 -11.81 -5.94 -2.57
N PHE A 20 -11.00 -4.88 -2.41
CA PHE A 20 -11.34 -3.52 -2.84
C PHE A 20 -12.68 -3.00 -2.27
N ARG A 21 -13.15 -3.57 -1.15
CA ARG A 21 -14.39 -3.16 -0.47
C ARG A 21 -14.13 -2.08 0.57
N LYS A 22 -15.19 -1.42 1.02
CA LYS A 22 -15.11 -0.49 2.14
C LYS A 22 -14.57 -1.20 3.38
N LEU A 23 -13.54 -0.62 3.97
CA LEU A 23 -12.88 -1.14 5.16
C LEU A 23 -13.60 -0.65 6.40
N THR A 24 -13.75 -1.52 7.39
CA THR A 24 -14.07 -1.08 8.76
C THR A 24 -12.87 -0.34 9.35
N ASP A 25 -13.08 0.46 10.40
CA ASP A 25 -11.99 1.18 11.08
C ASP A 25 -10.87 0.23 11.54
N ALA A 26 -11.23 -0.96 12.05
CA ALA A 26 -10.26 -1.97 12.46
C ALA A 26 -9.47 -2.54 11.28
N GLU A 27 -10.12 -2.80 10.15
CA GLU A 27 -9.46 -3.26 8.93
C GLU A 27 -8.58 -2.17 8.32
N TRP A 28 -8.99 -0.91 8.43
CA TRP A 28 -8.21 0.24 7.98
C TRP A 28 -6.91 0.42 8.76
N GLU A 29 -6.96 0.32 10.09
CA GLU A 29 -5.75 0.35 10.92
C GLU A 29 -4.83 -0.82 10.58
N GLN A 30 -5.37 -2.02 10.38
CA GLN A 30 -4.57 -3.17 9.93
C GLN A 30 -3.96 -2.96 8.54
N PHE A 31 -4.72 -2.38 7.60
CA PHE A 31 -4.24 -2.07 6.26
C PHE A 31 -3.05 -1.10 6.31
N LYS A 32 -3.16 -0.02 7.10
CA LYS A 32 -2.07 0.93 7.31
C LYS A 32 -0.85 0.27 7.95
N ALA A 33 -1.04 -0.53 9.00
CA ALA A 33 0.06 -1.24 9.66
C ALA A 33 0.82 -2.17 8.70
N ARG A 34 0.10 -2.92 7.87
CA ARG A 34 0.71 -3.79 6.83
C ARG A 34 1.43 -3.00 5.74
N GLY A 35 0.92 -1.83 5.38
CA GLY A 35 1.63 -0.90 4.49
C GLY A 35 2.96 -0.43 5.07
N GLU A 36 2.96 -0.03 6.35
CA GLU A 36 4.20 0.36 7.03
C GLU A 36 5.22 -0.79 7.13
N GLU A 37 4.78 -2.03 7.33
CA GLU A 37 5.65 -3.22 7.27
C GLU A 37 6.31 -3.37 5.88
N LEU A 38 5.55 -3.17 4.80
CA LEU A 38 6.08 -3.22 3.42
C LEU A 38 7.02 -2.05 3.13
N LEU A 39 6.76 -0.86 3.65
CA LEU A 39 7.64 0.29 3.50
C LEU A 39 9.06 0.01 4.06
N VAL A 40 9.17 -0.71 5.17
CA VAL A 40 10.48 -1.12 5.74
C VAL A 40 11.29 -1.96 4.74
N LYS A 41 10.62 -2.80 3.92
CA LYS A 41 11.28 -3.56 2.84
C LYS A 41 11.84 -2.61 1.78
N TYR A 42 11.04 -1.66 1.30
CA TYR A 42 11.43 -0.77 0.18
C TYR A 42 12.44 0.31 0.56
N ARG A 43 12.47 0.75 1.83
CA ARG A 43 13.51 1.65 2.36
C ARG A 43 14.93 1.15 2.11
N LYS A 44 15.15 -0.18 2.17
CA LYS A 44 16.47 -0.79 1.96
C LYS A 44 16.99 -0.65 0.53
N HIS A 45 16.14 -0.24 -0.41
CA HIS A 45 16.48 -0.11 -1.83
C HIS A 45 16.78 1.34 -2.27
N GLY A 46 16.79 2.29 -1.33
CA GLY A 46 17.12 3.70 -1.57
C GLY A 46 15.90 4.63 -1.58
N SER A 47 16.18 5.93 -1.53
CA SER A 47 15.18 7.00 -1.39
C SER A 47 14.15 7.02 -2.52
N ASP A 48 14.57 6.78 -3.75
CA ASP A 48 13.68 6.88 -4.92
C ASP A 48 12.63 5.76 -4.92
N VAL A 49 13.05 4.55 -4.52
CA VAL A 49 12.16 3.38 -4.40
C VAL A 49 11.23 3.54 -3.21
N GLU A 50 11.73 4.08 -2.09
CA GLU A 50 10.89 4.44 -0.95
C GLU A 50 9.81 5.45 -1.34
N MET A 51 10.20 6.52 -2.03
CA MET A 51 9.27 7.57 -2.47
C MET A 51 8.20 6.99 -3.40
N LEU A 52 8.61 6.19 -4.39
CA LEU A 52 7.68 5.51 -5.29
C LEU A 52 6.68 4.62 -4.53
N TYR A 53 7.13 3.88 -3.52
CA TYR A 53 6.25 3.08 -2.68
C TYR A 53 5.20 3.95 -1.98
N ARG A 54 5.65 5.05 -1.35
CA ARG A 54 4.77 5.96 -0.61
C ARG A 54 3.72 6.59 -1.50
N ASP A 55 4.09 7.02 -2.70
CA ASP A 55 3.18 7.63 -3.65
C ASP A 55 2.08 6.66 -4.10
N ILE A 56 2.47 5.42 -4.42
CA ILE A 56 1.53 4.37 -4.82
C ILE A 56 0.63 3.98 -3.65
N PHE A 57 1.21 3.76 -2.46
CA PHE A 57 0.42 3.37 -1.29
C PHE A 57 -0.58 4.46 -0.90
N ARG A 58 -0.18 5.73 -0.97
CA ARG A 58 -1.06 6.88 -0.75
C ARG A 58 -2.21 6.94 -1.75
N ALA A 59 -1.97 6.62 -3.02
CA ALA A 59 -3.02 6.55 -4.04
C ALA A 59 -4.04 5.45 -3.71
N VAL A 60 -3.59 4.29 -3.23
CA VAL A 60 -4.48 3.20 -2.79
C VAL A 60 -5.25 3.59 -1.53
N GLN A 61 -4.61 4.24 -0.56
CA GLN A 61 -5.29 4.76 0.62
C GLN A 61 -6.43 5.71 0.23
N ALA A 62 -6.18 6.64 -0.70
CA ALA A 62 -7.18 7.57 -1.19
C ALA A 62 -8.36 6.88 -1.88
N TYR A 63 -8.17 5.71 -2.50
CA TYR A 63 -9.26 4.92 -3.07
C TYR A 63 -10.20 4.40 -1.97
N TYR A 64 -9.64 3.84 -0.88
CA TYR A 64 -10.45 3.37 0.25
C TYR A 64 -11.11 4.51 1.01
N ASP A 65 -10.44 5.65 1.15
CA ASP A 65 -10.99 6.82 1.83
C ASP A 65 -12.15 7.46 1.04
N ARG A 66 -12.09 7.45 -0.30
CA ARG A 66 -13.17 7.93 -1.19
C ARG A 66 -14.35 6.95 -1.32
N SER A 67 -14.20 5.69 -0.90
CA SER A 67 -15.33 4.74 -0.82
C SER A 67 -16.29 5.04 0.36
N VAL A 68 -16.12 6.19 1.01
CA VAL A 68 -16.99 6.71 2.06
C VAL A 68 -18.21 7.48 1.52
N GLU A 69 -18.24 7.87 0.23
CA GLU A 69 -19.44 8.45 -0.42
C GLU A 69 -20.48 7.40 -0.84
#